data_AF-A0A524DGU3-F1
#
_entry.id   AF-A0A524DGU3-F1
#
_cell.length_a   1.000
_cell.length_b   1.000
_cell.length_c   1.000
_cell.angle_alpha   90.00
_cell.angle_beta   90.00
_cell.angle_gamma   90.00
#
_symmetry.space_group_name_H-M   'P 1'
#
loop_
_entity.id
_entity.type
_entity.pdbx_description
1 polymer ?
#
loop_
_entity_poly.entity_id
_entity_poly.type
_entity_poly.pdbx_seq_one_letter_code
_entity_poly.pdbx_strand_id
1 'polypeptide(L)'
;MANFFEDALMILVERPELYFYILCGVWVLDLIFEAKRRKGVFGKVYDEDWDFDITTVLKILTSISCIGGIFFTFIGITGLILGIISKTVSYTSLIILGILTCLKPLNDLPIASILGILASSIVGLIMAVVIHIARIIFKFEISNIMLITIVAILIIVFIVVAIIAKVWMLPLEIISRIVSWPVVGIIGAGYCLIMGIILTLGIPV
;
A
#
# COMPACT_ATOMS: atom_id res chain seq x y z
N MET A 1 16.28 24.62 -4.25
CA MET A 1 15.25 23.75 -3.62
C MET A 1 15.17 22.37 -4.29
N ALA A 2 15.41 22.27 -5.61
CA ALA A 2 15.49 20.98 -6.32
C ALA A 2 16.54 20.01 -5.72
N ASN A 3 17.73 20.50 -5.38
CA ASN A 3 18.83 19.64 -4.91
C ASN A 3 18.53 18.95 -3.56
N PHE A 4 17.92 19.65 -2.60
CA PHE A 4 17.64 19.06 -1.28
C PHE A 4 16.68 17.87 -1.34
N PHE A 5 15.66 17.94 -2.21
CA PHE A 5 14.69 16.86 -2.36
C PHE A 5 15.30 15.65 -3.06
N GLU A 6 16.10 15.88 -4.11
CA GLU A 6 16.82 14.83 -4.82
C GLU A 6 17.87 14.15 -3.94
N ASP A 7 18.62 14.92 -3.15
CA ASP A 7 19.60 14.41 -2.19
C ASP A 7 18.93 13.55 -1.09
N ALA A 8 17.78 14.00 -0.57
CA ALA A 8 17.01 13.24 0.41
C ALA A 8 16.47 11.92 -0.16
N LEU A 9 16.00 11.92 -1.42
CA LEU A 9 15.55 10.72 -2.10
C LEU A 9 16.70 9.77 -2.44
N MET A 10 17.87 10.30 -2.80
CA MET A 10 19.10 9.51 -3.02
C MET A 10 19.51 8.76 -1.76
N ILE A 11 19.54 9.43 -0.61
CA ILE A 11 19.83 8.78 0.69
C ILE A 11 18.83 7.65 0.97
N LEU A 12 17.55 7.88 0.67
CA LEU A 12 16.51 6.88 0.85
C LEU A 12 16.74 5.66 -0.06
N VAL A 13 17.16 5.87 -1.31
CA VAL A 13 17.26 4.81 -2.31
C VAL A 13 18.62 4.09 -2.28
N GLU A 14 19.64 4.67 -1.65
CA GLU A 14 21.02 4.17 -1.67
C GLU A 14 21.17 2.72 -1.17
N ARG A 15 20.38 2.34 -0.16
CA ARG A 15 20.51 1.09 0.61
C ARG A 15 19.26 0.19 0.47
N PRO A 16 18.94 -0.32 -0.74
CA PRO A 16 17.75 -1.14 -0.93
C PRO A 16 17.77 -2.46 -0.16
N GLU A 17 18.96 -2.98 0.17
CA GLU A 17 19.15 -4.16 1.00
C GLU A 17 18.45 -4.05 2.37
N LEU A 18 18.47 -2.86 2.99
CA LEU A 18 17.82 -2.61 4.27
C LEU A 18 16.30 -2.81 4.16
N TYR A 19 15.70 -2.33 3.06
CA TYR A 19 14.28 -2.48 2.84
C TYR A 19 13.88 -3.94 2.61
N PHE A 20 14.72 -4.73 1.94
CA PHE A 20 14.49 -6.16 1.83
C PHE A 20 14.53 -6.88 3.18
N TYR A 21 15.44 -6.52 4.09
CA TYR A 21 15.46 -7.09 5.44
C TYR A 21 14.24 -6.69 6.27
N ILE A 22 13.83 -5.42 6.20
CA ILE A 22 12.62 -4.96 6.90
C ILE A 22 11.38 -5.65 6.33
N LEU A 23 11.26 -5.73 5.00
CA LEU A 23 10.18 -6.41 4.32
C LEU A 23 10.16 -7.90 4.66
N CYS A 24 11.32 -8.57 4.75
CA CYS A 24 11.43 -9.94 5.25
C CYS A 24 10.82 -10.06 6.65
N GLY A 25 11.16 -9.15 7.57
CA GLY A 25 10.59 -9.10 8.91
C GLY A 25 9.06 -8.99 8.89
N VAL A 26 8.51 -8.09 8.08
CA VAL A 26 7.06 -7.92 7.90
C VAL A 26 6.42 -9.22 7.40
N TRP A 27 6.99 -9.86 6.39
CA TRP A 27 6.48 -11.10 5.82
C TRP A 27 6.52 -12.28 6.80
N VAL A 28 7.55 -12.34 7.66
CA VAL A 28 7.64 -13.33 8.75
C VAL A 28 6.58 -13.07 9.83
N LEU A 29 6.36 -11.81 10.20
CA LEU A 29 5.33 -11.45 11.18
C LEU A 29 3.93 -11.82 10.67
N ASP A 30 3.63 -11.47 9.42
CA ASP A 30 2.36 -11.84 8.77
C ASP A 30 2.20 -13.36 8.66
N LEU A 31 3.29 -14.08 8.36
CA LEU A 31 3.29 -15.55 8.32
C LEU A 31 2.91 -16.14 9.68
N ILE A 32 3.51 -15.65 10.76
CA ILE A 32 3.23 -16.13 12.11
C ILE A 32 1.77 -15.83 12.48
N PHE A 33 1.26 -14.65 12.11
CA PHE A 33 -0.14 -14.27 12.30
C PHE A 33 -1.09 -15.23 11.59
N GLU A 34 -0.91 -15.43 10.27
CA GLU A 34 -1.81 -16.26 9.46
C GLU A 34 -1.70 -17.74 9.81
N ALA A 35 -0.50 -18.24 10.13
CA ALA A 35 -0.32 -19.61 10.61
C ALA A 35 -1.02 -19.83 11.95
N LYS A 36 -1.01 -18.86 12.87
CA LYS A 36 -1.78 -18.94 14.12
C LYS A 36 -3.29 -18.88 13.87
N ARG A 37 -3.75 -17.96 13.02
CA ARG A 37 -5.17 -17.84 12.61
C ARG A 37 -5.71 -19.15 12.03
N ARG A 38 -4.89 -19.85 11.26
CA ARG A 38 -5.25 -21.12 10.59
C ARG A 38 -4.93 -22.37 11.41
N LYS A 39 -4.38 -22.27 12.63
CA LYS A 39 -3.86 -23.40 13.44
C LYS A 39 -2.83 -24.26 12.70
N GLY A 40 -2.01 -23.63 11.86
CA GLY A 40 -0.96 -24.26 11.08
C GLY A 40 -0.81 -23.66 9.68
N VAL A 41 0.30 -23.99 9.02
CA VAL A 41 0.64 -23.50 7.66
C VAL A 41 -0.35 -23.99 6.60
N PHE A 42 -0.92 -25.18 6.79
CA PHE A 42 -1.89 -25.82 5.88
C PHE A 42 -3.30 -25.94 6.49
N GLY A 43 -3.53 -25.28 7.63
CA GLY A 43 -4.83 -25.36 8.28
C GLY A 43 -5.90 -24.56 7.53
N LYS A 44 -7.16 -24.97 7.72
CA LYS A 44 -8.31 -24.24 7.18
C LYS A 44 -8.52 -22.94 7.97
N VAL A 45 -9.06 -21.93 7.31
CA VAL A 45 -9.52 -20.70 8.00
C VAL A 45 -10.66 -21.12 8.94
N TYR A 46 -10.46 -20.94 10.24
CA TYR A 46 -11.48 -21.25 11.25
C TYR A 46 -12.35 -20.00 11.41
N ASP A 47 -13.55 -20.04 10.83
CA ASP A 47 -14.65 -19.07 10.94
C ASP A 47 -14.40 -17.58 10.64
N GLU A 48 -15.43 -16.96 10.08
CA GLU A 48 -15.56 -15.53 9.75
C GLU A 48 -15.80 -14.66 10.99
N ASP A 49 -15.96 -15.29 12.16
CA ASP A 49 -16.26 -14.61 13.42
C ASP A 49 -15.01 -13.99 14.02
N TRP A 50 -15.13 -12.70 14.29
CA TRP A 50 -14.10 -11.80 14.82
C TRP A 50 -13.58 -12.15 16.24
N ASP A 51 -14.06 -13.26 16.82
CA ASP A 51 -13.74 -13.78 18.16
C ASP A 51 -12.45 -14.61 18.19
N PHE A 52 -11.47 -14.17 17.43
CA PHE A 52 -10.11 -14.62 17.68
C PHE A 52 -9.58 -13.92 18.95
N ASP A 53 -9.10 -14.70 19.91
CA ASP A 53 -8.15 -14.30 20.96
C ASP A 53 -6.77 -13.86 20.37
N ILE A 54 -6.79 -13.20 19.22
CA ILE A 54 -5.64 -12.54 18.64
C ILE A 54 -5.55 -11.18 19.33
N THR A 55 -4.51 -11.01 20.16
CA THR A 55 -4.18 -9.76 20.84
C THR A 55 -4.29 -8.57 19.89
N THR A 56 -4.96 -7.49 20.30
CA THR A 56 -5.11 -6.20 19.57
C THR A 56 -3.81 -5.72 18.89
N VAL A 57 -2.68 -6.02 19.51
CA VAL A 57 -1.32 -5.79 19.01
C VAL A 57 -1.10 -6.38 17.61
N LEU A 58 -1.56 -7.59 17.34
CA LEU A 58 -1.37 -8.27 16.06
C LEU A 58 -2.23 -7.64 14.94
N LYS A 59 -3.44 -7.16 15.25
CA LYS A 59 -4.29 -6.42 14.30
C LYS A 59 -3.67 -5.07 13.92
N ILE A 60 -3.08 -4.38 14.89
CA ILE A 60 -2.35 -3.12 14.66
C ILE A 60 -1.09 -3.39 13.82
N LEU A 61 -0.38 -4.47 14.10
CA LEU A 61 0.83 -4.85 13.36
C LEU A 61 0.55 -5.10 11.87
N THR A 62 -0.53 -5.83 11.54
CA THR A 62 -0.98 -6.02 10.15
C THR A 62 -1.39 -4.69 9.49
N SER A 63 -1.95 -3.75 10.27
CA SER A 63 -2.26 -2.40 9.75
C SER A 63 -0.99 -1.61 9.43
N ILE A 64 0.05 -1.76 10.24
CA ILE A 64 1.37 -1.18 9.98
C ILE A 64 2.00 -1.82 8.73
N SER A 65 1.77 -3.11 8.46
CA SER A 65 2.23 -3.78 7.23
C SER A 65 1.69 -3.11 5.95
N CYS A 66 0.46 -2.60 5.96
CA CYS A 66 -0.09 -1.84 4.84
C CYS A 66 0.66 -0.52 4.61
N ILE A 67 0.93 0.23 5.68
CA ILE A 67 1.68 1.49 5.62
C ILE A 67 3.11 1.21 5.12
N GLY A 68 3.72 0.13 5.63
CA GLY A 68 5.02 -0.35 5.17
C GLY A 68 5.00 -0.68 3.67
N GLY A 69 4.00 -1.40 3.18
CA GLY A 69 3.85 -1.73 1.76
C GLY A 69 3.78 -0.50 0.85
N ILE A 70 3.07 0.55 1.26
CA ILE A 70 3.02 1.83 0.54
C ILE A 70 4.41 2.48 0.53
N PHE A 71 5.09 2.48 1.67
CA PHE A 71 6.43 3.04 1.80
C PHE A 71 7.47 2.30 0.92
N PHE A 72 7.45 0.97 0.88
CA PHE A 72 8.34 0.18 0.00
C PHE A 72 8.04 0.38 -1.48
N THR A 73 6.75 0.50 -1.84
CA THR A 73 6.33 0.83 -3.19
C THR A 73 6.87 2.20 -3.61
N PHE A 74 6.77 3.19 -2.72
CA PHE A 74 7.33 4.53 -2.95
C PHE A 74 8.84 4.48 -3.17
N ILE A 75 9.60 3.78 -2.31
CA ILE A 75 11.06 3.63 -2.47
C ILE A 75 11.41 2.99 -3.82
N GLY A 76 10.69 1.94 -4.21
CA GLY A 76 10.94 1.28 -5.50
C GLY A 76 10.65 2.20 -6.69
N ILE A 77 9.57 2.99 -6.64
CA ILE A 77 9.26 3.99 -7.68
C ILE A 77 10.34 5.06 -7.73
N THR A 78 10.74 5.61 -6.58
CA THR A 78 11.83 6.60 -6.49
C THR A 78 13.13 6.04 -7.05
N GLY A 79 13.48 4.80 -6.73
CA GLY A 79 14.69 4.15 -7.23
C GLY A 79 14.71 3.94 -8.74
N LEU A 80 13.55 3.67 -9.35
CA LEU A 80 13.40 3.63 -10.80
C LEU A 80 13.51 5.03 -11.45
N ILE A 81 12.88 6.04 -10.85
CA ILE A 81 12.90 7.43 -11.35
C ILE A 81 14.33 7.99 -11.31
N LEU A 82 15.09 7.69 -10.25
CA LEU A 82 16.50 8.09 -10.13
C LEU A 82 17.44 7.30 -11.06
N GLY A 83 16.93 6.35 -11.84
CA GLY A 83 17.65 5.75 -12.96
C GLY A 83 18.86 4.89 -12.57
N ILE A 84 18.83 4.27 -11.38
CA ILE A 84 19.93 3.41 -10.92
C ILE A 84 19.84 2.04 -11.62
N ILE A 85 20.38 1.98 -12.84
CA ILE A 85 20.27 0.83 -13.76
C ILE A 85 20.71 -0.49 -13.11
N SER A 86 21.79 -0.45 -12.31
CA SER A 86 22.38 -1.63 -11.65
C SER A 86 21.49 -2.31 -10.60
N LYS A 87 20.37 -1.70 -10.20
CA LYS A 87 19.47 -2.22 -9.16
C LYS A 87 18.00 -2.25 -9.61
N THR A 88 17.76 -2.23 -10.92
CA THR A 88 16.40 -2.15 -11.49
C THR A 88 15.52 -3.32 -11.06
N VAL A 89 16.07 -4.53 -11.02
CA VAL A 89 15.34 -5.74 -10.58
C VAL A 89 14.95 -5.64 -9.11
N SER A 90 15.82 -5.06 -8.28
CA SER A 90 15.59 -4.83 -6.85
C SER A 90 14.47 -3.81 -6.60
N TYR A 91 14.45 -2.69 -7.33
CA TYR A 91 13.37 -1.70 -7.16
C TYR A 91 12.03 -2.20 -7.70
N THR A 92 12.05 -2.94 -8.81
CA THR A 92 10.83 -3.56 -9.36
C THR A 92 10.26 -4.59 -8.38
N SER A 93 11.12 -5.38 -7.74
CA SER A 93 10.66 -6.34 -6.72
C SER A 93 10.19 -5.66 -5.44
N LEU A 94 10.78 -4.55 -5.01
CA LEU A 94 10.25 -3.73 -3.90
C LEU A 94 8.85 -3.18 -4.21
N ILE A 95 8.58 -2.76 -5.45
CA ILE A 95 7.24 -2.33 -5.88
C ILE A 95 6.27 -3.50 -5.80
N ILE A 96 6.60 -4.64 -6.41
CA ILE A 96 5.71 -5.80 -6.47
C ILE A 96 5.41 -6.30 -5.05
N LEU A 97 6.45 -6.50 -4.23
CA LEU A 97 6.28 -6.99 -2.87
C LEU A 97 5.64 -5.96 -1.96
N GLY A 98 5.91 -4.67 -2.15
CA GLY A 98 5.24 -3.58 -1.44
C GLY A 98 3.73 -3.61 -1.68
N ILE A 99 3.32 -3.72 -2.94
CA ILE A 99 1.91 -3.86 -3.33
C ILE A 99 1.32 -5.13 -2.71
N LEU A 100 1.98 -6.29 -2.83
CA LEU A 100 1.50 -7.55 -2.24
C LEU A 100 1.33 -7.46 -0.71
N THR A 101 2.21 -6.72 -0.03
CA THR A 101 2.13 -6.50 1.42
C THR A 101 0.91 -5.62 1.77
N CYS A 102 0.58 -4.61 0.95
CA CYS A 102 -0.66 -3.85 1.08
C CYS A 102 -1.92 -4.69 0.82
N LEU A 103 -1.82 -5.69 -0.05
CA LEU A 103 -2.96 -6.55 -0.37
C LEU A 103 -3.32 -7.52 0.75
N LYS A 104 -2.42 -7.88 1.66
CA LYS A 104 -2.73 -8.81 2.76
C LYS A 104 -3.87 -8.38 3.68
N PRO A 105 -3.89 -7.15 4.25
CA PRO A 105 -4.96 -6.71 5.14
C PRO A 105 -6.32 -6.47 4.45
N LEU A 106 -6.40 -6.55 3.11
CA LEU A 106 -7.66 -6.34 2.38
C LEU A 106 -8.69 -7.46 2.57
N ASN A 107 -8.25 -8.68 2.92
CA ASN A 107 -9.16 -9.80 3.20
C ASN A 107 -9.92 -9.61 4.53
N ASP A 108 -9.45 -8.70 5.39
CA ASP A 108 -10.13 -8.33 6.62
C ASP A 108 -11.04 -7.13 6.30
N LEU A 109 -12.30 -7.46 5.94
CA LEU A 109 -13.34 -6.60 5.34
C LEU A 109 -13.59 -5.19 5.92
N PRO A 110 -13.31 -4.83 7.20
CA PRO A 110 -13.47 -3.43 7.61
C PRO A 110 -12.35 -2.48 7.14
N ILE A 111 -11.17 -2.99 6.76
CA ILE A 111 -10.01 -2.14 6.42
C ILE A 111 -10.10 -1.56 5.00
N ALA A 112 -10.67 -2.29 4.05
CA ALA A 112 -10.97 -1.77 2.70
C ALA A 112 -11.92 -0.56 2.76
N SER A 113 -12.90 -0.60 3.68
CA SER A 113 -13.82 0.50 3.93
C SER A 113 -13.11 1.70 4.58
N ILE A 114 -12.27 1.47 5.59
CA ILE A 114 -11.49 2.54 6.25
C ILE A 114 -10.49 3.20 5.28
N LEU A 115 -9.77 2.41 4.48
CA LEU A 115 -8.85 2.93 3.45
C LEU A 115 -9.61 3.65 2.33
N GLY A 116 -10.78 3.15 1.92
CA GLY A 116 -11.64 3.84 0.96
C GLY A 116 -12.17 5.18 1.50
N ILE A 117 -12.54 5.25 2.78
CA ILE A 117 -12.96 6.49 3.44
C ILE A 117 -11.79 7.47 3.57
N LEU A 118 -10.59 6.99 3.92
CA LEU A 118 -9.39 7.83 4.00
C LEU A 118 -8.98 8.36 2.61
N ALA A 119 -8.94 7.50 1.59
CA ALA A 119 -8.59 7.89 0.23
C ALA A 119 -9.61 8.90 -0.33
N SER A 120 -10.91 8.66 -0.13
CA SER A 120 -11.95 9.59 -0.55
C SER A 120 -11.91 10.93 0.18
N SER A 121 -11.55 10.93 1.48
CA SER A 121 -11.36 12.16 2.25
C SER A 121 -10.16 12.98 1.75
N ILE A 122 -9.05 12.32 1.39
CA ILE A 122 -7.87 12.99 0.81
C ILE A 122 -8.19 13.59 -0.56
N VAL A 123 -8.89 12.85 -1.43
CA VAL A 123 -9.34 13.36 -2.74
C VAL A 123 -10.27 14.56 -2.57
N GLY A 124 -11.21 14.50 -1.62
CA GLY A 124 -12.09 15.63 -1.29
C GLY A 124 -11.32 16.86 -0.82
N LEU A 125 -10.30 16.68 0.02
CA LEU A 125 -9.42 17.75 0.50
C LEU A 125 -8.61 18.37 -0.64
N ILE A 126 -7.98 17.56 -1.49
CA ILE A 126 -7.22 18.03 -2.66
C ILE A 126 -8.14 18.84 -3.59
N MET A 127 -9.35 18.35 -3.86
CA MET A 127 -10.32 19.07 -4.71
C MET A 127 -10.76 20.39 -4.09
N ALA A 128 -10.98 20.45 -2.77
CA ALA A 128 -11.31 21.71 -2.09
C ALA A 128 -10.19 22.75 -2.21
N VAL A 129 -8.93 22.32 -2.08
CA VAL A 129 -7.75 23.18 -2.26
C VAL A 129 -7.65 23.65 -3.72
N VAL A 130 -7.83 22.76 -4.69
CA VAL A 130 -7.82 23.10 -6.12
C VAL A 130 -8.89 24.16 -6.45
N ILE A 131 -10.11 24.00 -5.92
CA ILE A 131 -11.19 24.99 -6.10
C ILE A 131 -10.83 26.33 -5.44
N HIS A 132 -10.23 26.31 -4.25
CA HIS A 132 -9.81 27.55 -3.57
C HIS A 132 -8.72 28.31 -4.34
N ILE A 133 -7.72 27.59 -4.87
CA ILE A 133 -6.65 28.16 -5.69
C ILE A 133 -7.22 28.73 -7.01
N ALA A 134 -8.11 27.99 -7.68
CA ALA A 134 -8.77 28.46 -8.90
C ALA A 134 -9.58 29.74 -8.65
N ARG A 135 -10.26 29.85 -7.51
CA ARG A 135 -11.00 31.07 -7.12
C ARG A 135 -10.09 32.29 -6.97
N ILE A 136 -8.91 32.12 -6.36
CA ILE A 136 -7.94 33.21 -6.15
C ILE A 136 -7.33 33.67 -7.49
N ILE A 137 -6.92 32.72 -8.34
CA ILE A 137 -6.21 33.02 -9.59
C ILE A 137 -7.13 33.66 -10.63
N PHE A 138 -8.34 33.12 -10.80
CA PHE A 138 -9.23 33.56 -11.88
C PHE A 138 -10.21 34.68 -11.46
N LYS A 139 -10.15 35.17 -10.21
CA LYS A 139 -11.04 36.21 -9.66
C LYS A 139 -12.53 35.97 -9.99
N PHE A 140 -12.96 34.72 -9.95
CA PHE A 140 -14.35 34.36 -10.20
C PHE A 140 -15.21 34.68 -8.97
N GLU A 141 -16.23 35.54 -9.14
CA GLU A 141 -17.38 35.58 -8.23
C GLU A 141 -18.24 34.34 -8.51
N ILE A 142 -18.16 33.36 -7.61
CA ILE A 142 -18.95 32.13 -7.71
C ILE A 142 -20.41 32.49 -7.41
N SER A 143 -21.27 32.49 -8.43
CA SER A 143 -22.71 32.57 -8.24
C SER A 143 -23.23 31.27 -7.61
N ASN A 144 -24.32 31.32 -6.84
CA ASN A 144 -24.93 30.14 -6.20
C ASN A 144 -25.22 29.00 -7.21
N ILE A 145 -25.50 29.34 -8.47
CA ILE A 145 -25.76 28.37 -9.55
C ILE A 145 -24.50 27.59 -9.91
N MET A 146 -23.35 28.27 -10.02
CA MET A 146 -22.07 27.66 -10.37
C MET A 146 -21.56 26.73 -9.25
N LEU A 147 -21.82 27.09 -7.99
CA LEU A 147 -21.49 26.24 -6.83
C LEU A 147 -22.32 24.95 -6.83
N ILE A 148 -23.62 25.04 -7.13
CA ILE A 148 -24.50 23.87 -7.25
C ILE A 148 -24.02 22.96 -8.39
N THR A 149 -23.61 23.51 -9.54
CA THR A 149 -23.09 22.72 -10.66
C THR A 149 -21.80 21.97 -10.30
N ILE A 150 -20.86 22.61 -9.61
CA ILE A 150 -19.61 21.96 -9.18
C ILE A 150 -19.88 20.82 -8.19
N VAL A 151 -20.76 21.06 -7.21
CA VAL A 151 -21.16 20.02 -6.24
C VAL A 151 -21.85 18.84 -6.93
N ALA A 152 -22.74 19.11 -7.90
CA ALA A 152 -23.42 18.07 -8.66
C ALA A 152 -22.44 17.20 -9.45
N ILE A 153 -21.45 17.82 -10.14
CA ILE A 153 -20.38 17.08 -10.84
C ILE A 153 -19.57 16.24 -9.85
N LEU A 154 -19.25 16.78 -8.68
CA LEU A 154 -18.45 16.07 -7.69
C LEU A 154 -19.18 14.85 -7.12
N ILE A 155 -20.49 14.96 -6.88
CA ILE A 155 -21.33 13.82 -6.48
C ILE A 155 -21.35 12.75 -7.58
N ILE A 156 -21.49 13.14 -8.85
CA ILE A 156 -21.48 12.20 -9.98
C ILE A 156 -20.12 11.49 -10.05
N VAL A 157 -19.01 12.22 -9.97
CA VAL A 157 -17.66 11.65 -9.95
C VAL A 157 -17.50 10.69 -8.77
N PHE A 158 -17.98 11.06 -7.58
CA PHE A 158 -17.91 10.22 -6.40
C PHE A 158 -18.71 8.91 -6.57
N ILE A 159 -19.92 8.99 -7.12
CA ILE A 159 -20.74 7.82 -7.42
C ILE A 159 -20.01 6.91 -8.41
N VAL A 160 -19.43 7.46 -9.48
CA VAL A 160 -18.67 6.69 -10.47
C VAL A 160 -17.47 6.01 -9.83
N VAL A 161 -16.67 6.74 -9.03
CA VAL A 161 -15.51 6.18 -8.31
C VAL A 161 -15.95 5.09 -7.32
N ALA A 162 -17.04 5.29 -6.58
CA ALA A 162 -17.56 4.32 -5.63
C ALA A 162 -18.05 3.04 -6.32
N ILE A 163 -18.73 3.17 -7.47
CA ILE A 163 -19.15 2.02 -8.28
C ILE A 163 -17.93 1.27 -8.80
N ILE A 164 -16.93 1.98 -9.35
CA ILE A 164 -15.68 1.37 -9.82
C ILE A 164 -15.01 0.63 -8.66
N ALA A 165 -14.79 1.29 -7.52
CA ALA A 165 -14.18 0.66 -6.35
C ALA A 165 -14.93 -0.61 -5.92
N LYS A 166 -16.28 -0.57 -5.90
CA LYS A 166 -17.12 -1.74 -5.56
C LYS A 166 -16.92 -2.91 -6.53
N VAL A 167 -16.78 -2.65 -7.82
CA VAL A 167 -16.52 -3.70 -8.83
C VAL A 167 -15.14 -4.33 -8.62
N TRP A 168 -14.13 -3.53 -8.28
CA TRP A 168 -12.77 -4.03 -8.06
C TRP A 168 -12.57 -4.73 -6.71
N MET A 169 -13.50 -4.60 -5.75
CA MET A 169 -13.36 -5.27 -4.44
C MET A 169 -13.31 -6.80 -4.57
N LEU A 170 -14.17 -7.39 -5.38
CA LEU A 170 -14.24 -8.84 -5.58
C LEU A 170 -12.91 -9.47 -6.03
N PRO A 171 -12.27 -9.01 -7.14
CA PRO A 171 -10.99 -9.56 -7.56
C PRO A 171 -9.86 -9.25 -6.57
N LEU A 172 -9.86 -8.07 -5.94
CA LEU A 172 -8.87 -7.71 -4.93
C LEU A 172 -8.95 -8.60 -3.68
N GLU A 173 -10.15 -8.97 -3.25
CA GLU A 173 -10.35 -9.88 -2.13
C GLU A 173 -9.80 -11.28 -2.45
N ILE A 174 -10.10 -11.81 -3.64
CA ILE A 174 -9.58 -13.11 -4.09
C ILE A 174 -8.05 -13.11 -4.08
N ILE A 175 -7.43 -12.07 -4.65
CA ILE A 175 -5.97 -11.94 -4.66
C ILE A 175 -5.43 -11.84 -3.24
N SER A 176 -6.05 -11.02 -2.37
CA SER A 176 -5.64 -10.89 -0.97
C SER A 176 -5.70 -12.21 -0.20
N ARG A 177 -6.68 -13.06 -0.48
CA ARG A 177 -6.86 -14.36 0.16
C ARG A 177 -5.78 -15.36 -0.26
N ILE A 178 -5.31 -15.26 -1.51
CA ILE A 178 -4.17 -16.05 -2.01
C ILE A 178 -2.86 -15.53 -1.42
N VAL A 179 -2.69 -14.21 -1.36
CA VAL A 179 -1.45 -13.58 -0.86
C VAL A 179 -1.30 -13.74 0.66
N SER A 180 -2.41 -13.79 1.40
CA SER A 180 -2.43 -14.06 2.84
C SER A 180 -2.20 -15.54 3.20
N TRP A 181 -1.95 -16.41 2.22
CA TRP A 181 -1.66 -17.82 2.52
C TRP A 181 -0.29 -17.97 3.20
N PRO A 182 -0.16 -18.76 4.28
CA PRO A 182 1.11 -18.95 4.98
C PRO A 182 2.26 -19.40 4.07
N VAL A 183 1.99 -20.26 3.09
CA VAL A 183 3.00 -20.71 2.13
C VAL A 183 3.57 -19.54 1.31
N VAL A 184 2.71 -18.62 0.87
CA VAL A 184 3.14 -17.39 0.16
C VAL A 184 3.93 -16.49 1.10
N GLY A 185 3.55 -16.45 2.38
CA GLY A 185 4.31 -15.83 3.47
C GLY A 185 5.78 -16.28 3.51
N ILE A 186 5.99 -17.60 3.52
CA ILE A 186 7.33 -18.22 3.55
C ILE A 186 8.13 -17.87 2.29
N ILE A 187 7.51 -17.98 1.11
CA ILE A 187 8.17 -17.69 -0.17
C ILE A 187 8.58 -16.22 -0.22
N GLY A 188 7.69 -15.31 0.14
CA GLY A 188 7.95 -13.87 0.17
C GLY A 188 9.08 -13.51 1.14
N ALA A 189 9.06 -14.04 2.37
CA ALA A 189 10.13 -13.83 3.33
C ALA A 189 11.48 -14.39 2.84
N GLY A 190 11.49 -15.61 2.30
CA GLY A 190 12.70 -16.24 1.75
C GLY A 190 13.29 -15.44 0.60
N TYR A 191 12.44 -14.98 -0.33
CA TYR A 191 12.88 -14.12 -1.44
C TYR A 191 13.47 -12.81 -0.94
N CYS A 192 12.82 -12.14 0.03
CA CYS A 192 13.33 -10.90 0.60
C CYS A 192 14.69 -11.09 1.27
N LEU A 193 14.86 -12.19 2.01
CA LEU A 193 16.12 -12.52 2.67
C LEU A 193 17.24 -12.77 1.65
N ILE A 194 16.96 -13.56 0.61
CA ILE A 194 17.93 -13.84 -0.47
C ILE A 194 18.32 -12.54 -1.20
N MET A 195 17.35 -11.72 -1.60
CA MET A 195 17.62 -10.45 -2.28
C MET A 195 18.40 -9.47 -1.41
N GLY A 196 18.06 -9.38 -0.11
CA GLY A 196 18.82 -8.58 0.85
C GLY A 196 20.29 -9.01 0.92
N ILE A 197 20.55 -10.32 1.00
CA ILE A 197 21.92 -10.86 1.04
C ILE A 197 22.67 -10.57 -0.27
N ILE A 198 22.06 -10.84 -1.42
CA ILE A 198 22.69 -10.62 -2.74
C ILE A 198 23.11 -9.14 -2.88
N LEU A 199 22.23 -8.22 -2.51
CA LEU A 199 22.53 -6.78 -2.54
C LEU A 199 23.59 -6.37 -1.52
N THR A 200 23.60 -6.98 -0.34
CA THR A 200 24.64 -6.73 0.68
C THR A 200 26.02 -7.19 0.21
N LEU A 201 26.09 -8.28 -0.56
CA LEU A 201 27.32 -8.78 -1.16
C LEU A 201 27.77 -7.98 -2.40
N GLY A 202 27.00 -6.99 -2.84
CA GLY A 202 27.33 -6.15 -3.99
C GLY A 202 27.23 -6.87 -5.34
N ILE A 203 26.51 -8.00 -5.39
CA ILE A 203 26.30 -8.75 -6.63
C ILE A 203 25.21 -7.99 -7.43
N PRO A 204 25.48 -7.58 -8.69
CA PRO A 204 24.49 -6.89 -9.50
C PRO A 204 23.33 -7.81 -9.87
N VAL A 205 22.09 -7.29 -9.78
CA VAL A 205 20.84 -8.03 -10.03
C VAL A 205 19.94 -7.27 -10.98
#